data_AF-A0A8W8LQK9-F1
#
_entry.id   AF-A0A8W8LQK9-F1
#
_cell.length_a   1.000
_cell.length_b   1.000
_cell.length_c   1.000
_cell.angle_alpha   90.00
_cell.angle_beta   90.00
_cell.angle_gamma   90.00
#
_symmetry.space_group_name_H-M   'P 1'
#
loop_
_entity.id
_entity.type
_entity.pdbx_description
1 polymer ?
#
loop_
_entity_poly.entity_id
_entity_poly.type
_entity_poly.pdbx_seq_one_letter_code
_entity_poly.pdbx_strand_id
1 'polypeptide(L)'
;SFAGTYSNLYNHPKLIEEPGKDKIKLTSRLMIPEGVLEQPGLTRKQIEQEMRESRRADKASTYRPKNETAEERKQRKQATKQERKERRVEKKANKEAFSAEKVRQTKEQLNLQTNLQGLKLS
;
A
#
# COMPACT_ATOMS: atom_id res chain seq x y z
N SER A 1 -40.25 -32.28 -41.39
CA SER A 1 -39.08 -32.55 -40.53
C SER A 1 -38.17 -31.34 -40.59
N PHE A 2 -37.99 -30.68 -39.44
CA PHE A 2 -37.31 -29.40 -39.28
C PHE A 2 -35.80 -29.55 -39.52
N ALA A 3 -35.16 -28.54 -40.13
CA ALA A 3 -33.80 -28.59 -40.64
C ALA A 3 -32.75 -28.75 -39.51
N GLY A 4 -32.18 -29.95 -39.39
CA GLY A 4 -30.99 -30.20 -38.58
C GLY A 4 -29.87 -30.73 -39.48
N THR A 5 -28.79 -29.95 -39.65
CA THR A 5 -27.56 -30.42 -40.31
C THR A 5 -26.60 -30.95 -39.26
N TYR A 6 -26.19 -32.21 -39.38
CA TYR A 6 -25.10 -32.77 -38.56
C TYR A 6 -23.75 -32.26 -39.10
N SER A 7 -23.22 -31.16 -38.54
CA SER A 7 -21.87 -30.68 -38.88
C SER A 7 -20.85 -31.40 -38.00
N ASN A 8 -19.99 -32.21 -38.60
CA ASN A 8 -18.90 -32.86 -37.89
C ASN A 8 -17.62 -31.99 -37.92
N LEU A 9 -17.04 -31.72 -36.75
CA LEU A 9 -15.85 -30.89 -36.56
C LEU A 9 -14.52 -31.67 -36.78
N TYR A 10 -14.49 -32.58 -37.75
CA TYR A 10 -13.33 -33.48 -37.93
C TYR A 10 -12.12 -32.81 -38.62
N ASN A 11 -12.29 -31.62 -39.21
CA ASN A 11 -11.22 -30.91 -39.90
C ASN A 11 -11.18 -29.45 -39.45
N HIS A 12 -10.35 -29.17 -38.46
CA HIS A 12 -10.01 -27.80 -38.04
C HIS A 12 -8.49 -27.65 -37.98
N PRO A 13 -7.95 -26.45 -38.26
CA PRO A 13 -6.51 -26.22 -38.23
C PRO A 13 -5.95 -26.49 -36.83
N LYS A 14 -4.75 -27.06 -36.77
CA LYS A 14 -4.05 -27.27 -35.50
C LYS A 14 -3.69 -25.91 -34.90
N LEU A 15 -4.14 -25.66 -33.67
CA LEU A 15 -3.76 -24.48 -32.90
C LEU A 15 -2.25 -24.56 -32.62
N ILE A 16 -1.52 -23.49 -32.94
CA ILE A 16 -0.11 -23.37 -32.59
C ILE A 16 -0.05 -23.20 -31.07
N GLU A 17 0.45 -24.22 -30.37
CA GLU A 17 0.68 -24.16 -28.94
C GLU A 17 1.89 -23.26 -28.68
N GLU A 18 1.69 -22.18 -27.94
CA GLU A 18 2.82 -21.43 -27.39
C GLU A 18 3.66 -22.36 -26.52
N PRO A 19 5.01 -22.26 -26.58
CA PRO A 19 5.87 -23.11 -25.78
C PRO A 19 5.43 -23.07 -24.32
N GLY A 20 5.17 -24.26 -23.76
CA GLY A 20 4.73 -24.39 -22.38
C GLY A 20 5.72 -23.68 -21.46
N LYS A 21 5.24 -22.64 -20.77
CA LYS A 21 6.07 -21.86 -19.84
C LYS A 21 6.65 -22.82 -18.80
N ASP A 22 7.96 -22.76 -18.56
CA ASP A 22 8.58 -23.52 -17.48
C ASP A 22 7.78 -23.34 -16.19
N LYS A 23 7.49 -24.44 -15.50
CA LYS A 23 6.66 -24.40 -14.29
C LYS A 23 7.39 -23.56 -13.25
N ILE A 24 6.89 -22.35 -13.03
CA ILE A 24 7.40 -21.45 -12.01
C ILE A 24 7.29 -22.16 -10.66
N LYS A 25 8.42 -22.33 -9.96
CA LYS A 25 8.42 -22.89 -8.60
C LYS A 25 7.73 -21.89 -7.69
N LEU A 26 6.59 -22.29 -7.13
CA LEU A 26 5.75 -21.44 -6.30
C LEU A 26 5.88 -21.86 -4.84
N THR A 27 5.84 -20.89 -3.93
CA THR A 27 5.73 -21.15 -2.50
C THR A 27 4.37 -21.79 -2.18
N SER A 28 4.36 -22.83 -1.34
CA SER A 28 3.17 -23.66 -1.08
C SER A 28 2.00 -22.93 -0.44
N ARG A 29 2.28 -21.83 0.29
CA ARG A 29 1.26 -21.08 1.04
C ARG A 29 0.67 -19.90 0.28
N LEU A 30 1.49 -19.17 -0.48
CA LEU A 30 1.09 -17.89 -1.08
C LEU A 30 1.04 -17.92 -2.61
N MET A 31 1.45 -19.03 -3.24
CA MET A 31 1.52 -19.14 -4.70
C MET A 31 2.36 -18.00 -5.32
N ILE A 32 3.45 -17.61 -4.65
CA ILE A 32 4.41 -16.59 -5.12
C ILE A 32 5.65 -17.31 -5.65
N PRO A 33 6.24 -16.88 -6.79
CA PRO A 33 7.46 -17.48 -7.32
C PRO A 33 8.62 -17.43 -6.33
N GLU A 34 9.32 -18.55 -6.19
CA GLU A 34 10.48 -18.72 -5.32
C GLU A 34 11.63 -17.80 -5.79
N GLY A 35 12.17 -16.98 -4.88
CA GLY A 35 13.23 -16.01 -5.18
C GLY A 35 12.78 -14.61 -5.63
N VAL A 36 11.48 -14.35 -5.74
CA VAL A 36 10.95 -12.99 -6.02
C VAL A 36 10.84 -12.12 -4.78
N LEU A 37 10.58 -12.73 -3.62
CA LEU A 37 10.55 -12.01 -2.35
C LEU A 37 11.97 -11.96 -1.77
N GLU A 38 12.43 -10.74 -1.46
CA GLU A 38 13.60 -10.54 -0.60
C GLU A 38 13.35 -11.15 0.80
N GLN A 39 14.40 -11.18 1.65
CA GLN A 39 14.33 -11.68 3.03
C GLN A 39 13.01 -11.27 3.70
N PRO A 40 12.32 -12.20 4.40
CA PRO A 40 11.01 -11.90 4.97
C PRO A 40 11.11 -10.66 5.86
N GLY A 41 10.37 -9.61 5.48
CA GLY A 41 10.27 -8.38 6.26
C GLY A 41 9.69 -8.63 7.65
N LEU A 42 9.68 -7.58 8.48
CA LEU A 42 9.14 -7.67 9.84
C LEU A 42 7.73 -8.28 9.83
N THR A 43 7.51 -9.23 10.74
CA THR A 43 6.19 -9.80 10.95
C THR A 43 5.22 -8.71 11.40
N ARG A 44 3.92 -8.87 11.11
CA ARG A 44 2.87 -7.92 11.52
C ARG A 44 2.95 -7.52 13.00
N LYS A 45 3.29 -8.48 13.87
CA LYS A 45 3.48 -8.24 15.30
C LYS A 45 4.67 -7.32 15.59
N GLN A 46 5.80 -7.54 14.92
CA GLN A 46 6.99 -6.71 15.05
C GLN A 46 6.73 -5.28 14.56
N ILE A 47 6.05 -5.11 13.43
CA ILE A 47 5.65 -3.79 12.92
C ILE A 47 4.73 -3.07 13.91
N GLU A 48 3.73 -3.77 14.47
CA GLU A 48 2.82 -3.16 15.44
C GLU A 48 3.57 -2.72 16.71
N GLN A 49 4.54 -3.52 17.16
CA GLN A 49 5.36 -3.21 18.32
C GLN A 49 6.24 -1.98 18.08
N GLU A 50 6.95 -1.91 16.95
CA GLU A 50 7.75 -0.76 16.55
C GLU A 50 6.91 0.52 16.45
N MET A 51 5.70 0.41 15.89
CA MET A 51 4.76 1.54 15.82
C MET A 51 4.28 2.00 17.20
N ARG A 52 4.09 1.08 18.15
CA ARG A 52 3.76 1.45 19.54
C ARG A 52 4.94 2.12 20.24
N GLU A 53 6.15 1.61 20.06
CA GLU A 53 7.37 2.18 20.62
C GLU A 53 7.63 3.58 20.04
N SER A 54 7.47 3.77 18.74
CA SER A 54 7.56 5.07 18.07
C SER A 54 6.52 6.07 18.59
N ARG A 55 5.29 5.64 18.89
CA ARG A 55 4.25 6.49 19.51
C ARG A 55 4.53 6.83 20.97
N ARG A 56 5.32 6.01 21.65
CA ARG A 56 5.77 6.19 23.03
C ARG A 56 7.06 7.02 23.12
N ALA A 57 7.76 7.22 22.01
CA ALA A 57 8.89 8.14 21.94
C ALA A 57 8.50 9.50 22.56
N ASP A 58 9.41 10.02 23.39
CA ASP A 58 9.11 11.03 24.40
C ASP A 58 8.49 12.29 23.81
N LYS A 59 7.17 12.42 24.00
CA LYS A 59 6.48 13.70 23.80
C LYS A 59 6.98 14.67 24.85
N ALA A 60 7.24 15.93 24.48
CA ALA A 60 7.70 16.91 25.44
C ALA A 60 6.63 17.09 26.53
N SER A 61 6.98 16.75 27.77
CA SER A 61 6.06 16.85 28.90
C SER A 61 5.53 18.28 29.04
N THR A 62 4.22 18.42 29.22
CA THR A 62 3.58 19.72 29.47
C THR A 62 3.68 20.16 30.93
N TYR A 63 4.22 19.31 31.80
CA TYR A 63 4.39 19.60 33.22
C TYR A 63 5.39 20.75 33.44
N ARG A 64 5.09 21.61 34.41
CA ARG A 64 5.96 22.72 34.83
C ARG A 64 6.47 22.45 36.25
N PRO A 65 7.77 22.23 36.46
CA PRO A 65 8.33 22.14 37.80
C PRO A 65 8.25 23.50 38.51
N LYS A 66 7.93 23.49 39.80
CA LYS A 66 7.76 24.72 40.59
C LYS A 66 9.09 25.45 40.83
N ASN A 67 10.19 24.72 40.97
CA ASN A 67 11.52 25.25 41.30
C ASN A 67 12.50 25.22 40.11
N GLU A 68 11.99 25.39 38.88
CA GLU A 68 12.84 25.36 37.66
C GLU A 68 13.81 26.56 37.62
N THR A 69 15.07 26.31 37.24
CA THR A 69 16.03 27.39 36.94
C THR A 69 15.67 28.10 35.63
N ALA A 70 16.28 29.26 35.37
CA ALA A 70 16.03 30.00 34.13
C ALA A 70 16.41 29.22 32.87
N GLU A 71 17.50 28.43 32.94
CA GLU A 71 17.96 27.60 31.82
C GLU A 71 17.04 26.39 31.61
N GLU A 72 16.61 25.71 32.68
CA GLU A 72 15.63 24.63 32.61
C GLU A 72 14.29 25.11 32.01
N ARG A 73 13.83 26.30 32.39
CA ARG A 73 12.64 26.92 31.80
C ARG A 73 12.78 27.13 30.30
N LYS A 74 13.95 27.59 29.85
CA LYS A 74 14.25 27.82 28.43
C LYS A 74 14.24 26.50 27.67
N GLN A 75 14.91 25.47 28.20
CA GLN A 75 14.96 24.14 27.62
C GLN A 75 13.56 23.51 27.53
N ARG A 76 12.75 23.58 28.60
CA ARG A 76 11.35 23.11 28.60
C ARG A 76 10.53 23.77 27.49
N LYS A 77 10.57 25.10 27.41
CA LYS A 77 9.84 25.85 26.38
C LYS A 77 10.35 25.52 24.98
N GLN A 78 11.66 25.34 24.81
CA GLN A 78 12.26 24.97 23.53
C GLN A 78 11.82 23.58 23.09
N ALA A 79 11.82 22.59 24.00
CA ALA A 79 11.34 21.24 23.72
C ALA A 79 9.88 21.24 23.24
N THR A 80 8.97 21.91 23.96
CA THR A 80 7.56 22.02 23.53
C THR A 80 7.41 22.77 22.19
N LYS A 81 8.21 23.82 21.96
CA LYS A 81 8.18 24.58 20.70
C LYS A 81 8.63 23.71 19.52
N GLN A 82 9.67 22.91 19.72
CA GLN A 82 10.21 22.02 18.71
C GLN A 82 9.22 20.88 18.39
N GLU A 83 8.66 20.23 19.40
CA GLU A 83 7.63 19.18 19.20
C GLU A 83 6.41 19.73 18.43
N ARG A 84 5.95 20.94 18.76
CA ARG A 84 4.84 21.59 18.03
C ARG A 84 5.21 21.91 16.59
N LYS A 85 6.47 22.28 16.33
CA LYS A 85 6.95 22.55 14.96
C LYS A 85 6.97 21.27 14.14
N GLU A 86 7.55 20.19 14.68
CA GLU A 86 7.61 18.87 14.06
C GLU A 86 6.20 18.35 13.75
N ARG A 87 5.29 18.42 14.72
CA ARG A 87 3.89 18.00 14.53
C ARG A 87 3.17 18.78 13.42
N ARG A 88 3.48 20.08 13.24
CA ARG A 88 2.89 20.88 12.14
C ARG A 88 3.43 20.43 10.78
N VAL A 89 4.72 20.13 10.69
CA VAL A 89 5.36 19.62 9.47
C VAL A 89 4.78 18.25 9.12
N GLU A 90 4.71 17.34 10.09
CA GLU A 90 4.14 16.01 9.90
C GLU A 90 2.66 16.08 9.47
N LYS A 91 1.85 16.91 10.14
CA LYS A 91 0.45 17.13 9.75
C LYS A 91 0.33 17.65 8.31
N LYS A 92 1.22 18.55 7.90
CA LYS A 92 1.25 19.11 6.55
C LYS A 92 1.61 18.02 5.53
N ALA A 93 2.70 17.29 5.76
CA ALA A 93 3.13 16.19 4.91
C ALA A 93 2.04 15.12 4.76
N ASN A 94 1.39 14.73 5.86
CA ASN A 94 0.26 13.79 5.82
C ASN A 94 -0.90 14.35 5.00
N LYS A 95 -1.29 15.62 5.20
CA LYS A 95 -2.36 16.24 4.42
C LYS A 95 -2.04 16.23 2.91
N GLU A 96 -0.80 16.54 2.54
CA GLU A 96 -0.34 16.53 1.15
C GLU A 96 -0.36 15.11 0.57
N ALA A 97 0.14 14.12 1.31
CA ALA A 97 0.13 12.71 0.91
C ALA A 97 -1.29 12.19 0.66
N PHE A 98 -2.23 12.42 1.60
CA PHE A 98 -3.62 12.02 1.44
C PHE A 98 -4.31 12.74 0.28
N SER A 99 -3.98 14.01 0.06
CA SER A 99 -4.52 14.78 -1.06
C SER A 99 -4.03 14.23 -2.41
N ALA A 100 -2.74 13.94 -2.54
CA ALA A 100 -2.16 13.37 -3.76
C ALA A 100 -2.74 11.98 -4.06
N GLU A 101 -2.85 11.13 -3.05
CA GLU A 101 -3.42 9.79 -3.19
C GLU A 101 -4.89 9.84 -3.62
N LYS A 102 -5.68 10.76 -3.04
CA LYS A 102 -7.07 10.98 -3.45
C LYS A 102 -7.15 11.36 -4.93
N VAL A 103 -6.31 12.28 -5.39
CA VAL A 103 -6.27 12.68 -6.81
C VAL A 103 -5.93 11.48 -7.69
N ARG A 104 -4.93 10.68 -7.33
CA ARG A 104 -4.56 9.46 -8.07
C ARG A 104 -5.73 8.49 -8.19
N GLN A 105 -6.36 8.13 -7.07
CA GLN A 105 -7.48 7.19 -7.07
C GLN A 105 -8.67 7.70 -7.90
N THR A 106 -9.00 8.99 -7.80
CA THR A 106 -10.08 9.56 -8.62
C THR A 106 -9.76 9.50 -10.11
N LYS A 107 -8.51 9.74 -10.51
CA LYS A 107 -8.07 9.62 -11.90
C LYS A 107 -8.16 8.18 -12.41
N GLU A 108 -7.70 7.21 -11.61
CA GLU A 108 -7.78 5.79 -11.94
C GLU A 108 -9.24 5.34 -12.10
N GLN A 109 -10.12 5.74 -11.18
CA GLN A 109 -11.56 5.45 -11.27
C GLN A 109 -12.19 6.02 -12.54
N LEU A 110 -11.89 7.27 -12.89
CA LEU A 110 -12.40 7.88 -14.13
C LEU A 110 -11.90 7.11 -15.37
N ASN A 111 -10.62 6.73 -15.41
CA ASN A 111 -10.05 5.96 -16.51
C ASN A 111 -10.68 4.57 -16.66
N LEU A 112 -10.99 3.91 -15.53
CA LEU A 112 -11.72 2.64 -15.55
C LEU A 112 -13.12 2.83 -16.11
N GLN A 113 -13.85 3.86 -15.67
CA GLN A 113 -15.18 4.16 -16.19
C GLN A 113 -15.17 4.43 -17.70
N THR A 114 -14.20 5.18 -18.22
CA THR A 114 -14.13 5.48 -19.65
C THR A 114 -13.76 4.27 -20.51
N ASN A 115 -12.85 3.42 -20.04
CA ASN A 115 -12.30 2.33 -20.87
C ASN A 115 -13.06 1.01 -20.72
N LEU A 116 -13.65 0.72 -19.55
CA LEU A 116 -14.43 -0.50 -19.33
C LEU A 116 -15.81 -0.44 -20.00
N GLN A 117 -16.37 0.76 -20.18
CA GLN A 117 -17.67 0.93 -20.84
C GLN A 117 -17.64 0.56 -22.34
N GLY A 118 -16.45 0.40 -22.93
CA GLY A 118 -16.24 -0.07 -24.31
C GLY A 118 -16.22 -1.59 -24.49
N LEU A 119 -16.14 -2.38 -23.41
CA LEU A 119 -16.19 -3.85 -23.48
C LEU A 119 -17.64 -4.32 -23.39
N LYS A 120 -18.32 -4.38 -24.53
CA LYS A 120 -19.54 -5.18 -24.66
C LYS A 120 -19.13 -6.66 -24.57
N LEU A 121 -19.39 -7.29 -23.44
CA LEU A 121 -19.40 -8.75 -23.32
C LEU A 121 -20.56 -9.25 -24.19
N SER A 122 -20.26 -9.73 -25.39
CA SER A 122 -21.19 -10.43 -26.28
C SER A 122 -21.41 -11.86 -25.81
#